data_AF-A0A915MGL5-F1
#
_entry.id   AF-A0A915MGL5-F1
#
_cell.length_a   1.000
_cell.length_b   1.000
_cell.length_c   1.000
_cell.angle_alpha   90.00
_cell.angle_beta   90.00
_cell.angle_gamma   90.00
#
_symmetry.space_group_name_H-M   'P 1'
#
loop_
_entity.id
_entity.type
_entity.pdbx_description
1 polymer ?
#
loop_
_entity_poly.entity_id
_entity_poly.type
_entity_poly.pdbx_seq_one_letter_code
_entity_poly.pdbx_strand_id
1 'polypeptide(L)'
;MEATTIINNNILINNLKEINKENKKLVEKIDGWNQYLLLKPPIPDLKHTLTRYLEYSSVLAQTYKLDFDKTIENVKKFEETIGTKLQQKLKEIAFKEDNWETKERVPLETKNYAALLIKGFLDFREKVEGKEIPLETVPDRFIGGKSVPMCMDQYGKL
;
A
#
# COMPACT_ATOMS: atom_id res chain seq x y z
N MET A 1 -41.84 17.94 -45.99
CA MET A 1 -41.83 17.47 -44.58
C MET A 1 -40.55 16.71 -44.20
N GLU A 2 -39.60 16.49 -45.11
CA GLU A 2 -38.37 15.72 -44.82
C GLU A 2 -37.21 16.55 -44.27
N ALA A 3 -37.11 17.84 -44.65
CA ALA A 3 -36.00 18.71 -44.23
C ALA A 3 -35.97 18.97 -42.71
N THR A 4 -37.13 19.16 -42.08
CA THR A 4 -37.25 19.43 -40.64
C THR A 4 -36.84 18.21 -39.78
N THR A 5 -37.14 16.99 -40.25
CA THR A 5 -36.78 15.74 -39.57
C THR A 5 -35.28 15.46 -39.66
N ILE A 6 -34.64 15.76 -40.80
CA ILE A 6 -33.20 15.61 -40.99
C ILE A 6 -32.42 16.63 -40.12
N ILE A 7 -32.90 17.87 -40.03
CA ILE A 7 -32.29 18.89 -39.18
C ILE A 7 -32.35 18.48 -37.70
N ASN A 8 -33.49 17.98 -37.23
CA ASN A 8 -33.64 17.52 -35.84
C ASN A 8 -32.71 16.33 -35.50
N ASN A 9 -32.54 15.38 -36.43
CA ASN A 9 -31.62 14.26 -36.22
C ASN A 9 -30.15 14.70 -36.19
N ASN A 10 -29.75 15.67 -37.02
CA ASN A 10 -28.39 16.19 -37.02
C ASN A 10 -28.07 16.97 -35.73
N ILE A 11 -29.04 17.73 -35.21
CA ILE A 11 -28.90 18.43 -33.93
C ILE A 11 -28.74 17.42 -32.78
N LEU A 12 -29.56 16.36 -32.76
CA LEU A 12 -29.47 15.32 -31.74
C LEU A 12 -28.10 14.62 -31.76
N ILE A 13 -27.61 14.28 -32.95
CA ILE A 13 -26.30 13.63 -33.13
C ILE A 13 -25.16 14.54 -32.68
N ASN A 14 -25.24 15.85 -32.97
CA ASN A 14 -24.21 16.80 -32.54
C ASN A 14 -24.21 16.98 -31.02
N ASN A 15 -25.38 17.05 -30.39
CA ASN A 15 -25.49 17.13 -28.93
C ASN A 15 -24.93 15.86 -28.26
N LEU A 16 -25.21 14.67 -28.81
CA LEU A 16 -24.65 13.41 -28.31
C LEU A 16 -23.12 13.36 -28.45
N LYS A 17 -22.56 13.92 -29.54
CA LYS A 17 -21.11 14.01 -29.73
C LYS A 17 -20.46 14.95 -28.71
N GLU A 18 -21.07 16.09 -28.42
CA GLU A 18 -20.56 17.03 -27.42
C GLU A 18 -20.66 16.46 -26.00
N ILE A 19 -21.77 15.80 -25.64
CA ILE A 19 -21.90 15.09 -24.36
C ILE A 19 -20.82 14.00 -24.22
N ASN A 20 -20.58 13.21 -25.26
CA ASN A 20 -19.52 12.20 -25.23
C ASN A 20 -18.12 12.80 -25.13
N LYS A 21 -17.90 13.98 -25.71
CA LYS A 21 -16.63 14.71 -25.62
C LYS A 21 -16.41 15.29 -24.22
N GLU A 22 -17.45 15.81 -23.58
CA GLU A 22 -17.41 16.26 -22.19
C GLU A 22 -17.20 15.09 -21.23
N ASN A 23 -17.92 13.98 -21.41
CA ASN A 23 -17.72 12.77 -20.62
C ASN A 23 -16.31 12.20 -20.79
N LYS A 24 -15.77 12.19 -22.01
CA LYS A 24 -14.39 11.77 -22.28
C LYS A 24 -13.38 12.69 -21.59
N LYS A 25 -13.59 14.01 -21.63
CA LYS A 25 -12.75 14.97 -20.89
C LYS A 25 -12.84 14.81 -19.38
N LEU A 26 -14.01 14.44 -18.84
CA LEU A 26 -14.16 14.11 -17.41
C LEU A 26 -13.41 12.82 -17.06
N VAL A 27 -13.47 11.81 -17.92
CA VAL A 27 -12.73 10.55 -17.79
C VAL A 27 -11.22 10.73 -17.95
N GLU A 28 -10.77 11.69 -18.77
CA GLU A 28 -9.35 12.03 -18.93
C GLU A 28 -8.83 12.99 -17.83
N LYS A 29 -9.70 13.77 -17.18
CA LYS A 29 -9.38 14.59 -16.00
C LYS A 29 -9.30 13.78 -14.72
N ILE A 30 -9.96 12.63 -14.71
CA ILE A 30 -9.73 11.57 -13.73
C ILE A 30 -8.30 11.09 -13.98
N ASP A 31 -7.37 11.52 -13.13
CA ASP A 31 -6.04 10.95 -13.14
C ASP A 31 -6.14 9.41 -13.00
N GLY A 32 -5.16 8.69 -13.54
CA GLY A 32 -5.09 7.23 -13.42
C GLY A 32 -4.90 6.73 -11.98
N TRP A 33 -5.07 7.58 -10.97
CA TRP A 33 -4.87 7.33 -9.54
C TRP A 33 -6.17 7.47 -8.76
N ASN A 34 -7.29 7.17 -9.41
CA ASN A 34 -8.63 7.38 -8.88
C ASN A 34 -8.98 6.39 -7.75
N GLN A 35 -8.41 6.61 -6.56
CA GLN A 35 -8.61 5.80 -5.35
C GLN A 35 -10.09 5.72 -4.93
N TYR A 36 -10.88 6.75 -5.28
CA TYR A 36 -12.31 6.83 -4.96
C TYR A 36 -13.21 5.93 -5.82
N LEU A 37 -12.69 5.35 -6.92
CA LEU A 37 -13.40 4.37 -7.74
C LEU A 37 -13.06 2.92 -7.39
N LEU A 38 -12.14 2.70 -6.44
CA LEU A 38 -11.79 1.36 -6.02
C LEU A 38 -12.96 0.76 -5.22
N LEU A 39 -13.48 -0.37 -5.69
CA LEU A 39 -14.46 -1.15 -4.94
C LEU A 39 -13.82 -1.59 -3.62
N LYS A 40 -14.60 -1.54 -2.54
CA LYS A 40 -14.16 -2.04 -1.24
C LYS A 40 -13.71 -3.51 -1.38
N PRO A 41 -12.59 -3.91 -0.75
CA PRO A 41 -12.12 -5.28 -0.86
C PRO A 41 -13.18 -6.26 -0.35
N PRO A 42 -13.47 -7.34 -1.09
CA PRO A 42 -14.52 -8.28 -0.72
C PRO A 42 -14.09 -9.07 0.52
N ILE A 43 -15.02 -9.29 1.44
CA ILE A 43 -14.78 -10.20 2.57
C ILE A 43 -15.09 -11.62 2.12
N PRO A 44 -14.10 -12.55 2.12
CA PRO A 44 -14.35 -13.94 1.78
C PRO A 44 -15.22 -14.60 2.85
N ASP A 45 -15.97 -15.63 2.45
CA ASP A 45 -16.76 -16.40 3.40
C ASP A 45 -15.84 -17.12 4.42
N LEU A 46 -16.28 -17.21 5.68
CA LEU A 46 -15.48 -17.80 6.76
C LEU A 46 -15.16 -19.26 6.47
N LYS A 47 -16.17 -20.05 6.06
CA LYS A 47 -16.01 -21.47 5.77
C LYS A 47 -15.07 -21.67 4.59
N HIS A 48 -15.23 -20.86 3.54
CA HIS A 48 -14.32 -20.89 2.39
C HIS A 48 -12.86 -20.59 2.81
N THR A 49 -12.67 -19.57 3.64
CA THR A 49 -11.34 -19.14 4.13
C THR A 49 -10.67 -20.24 4.95
N LEU A 50 -11.39 -20.84 5.89
CA LEU A 50 -10.89 -21.93 6.74
C LEU A 50 -10.59 -23.21 5.93
N THR A 51 -11.40 -23.50 4.92
CA THR A 51 -11.17 -24.62 3.99
C THR A 51 -9.85 -24.43 3.24
N ARG A 52 -9.63 -23.24 2.65
CA ARG A 52 -8.37 -22.91 1.95
C ARG A 52 -7.16 -22.94 2.89
N TYR A 53 -7.33 -22.46 4.12
CA TYR A 53 -6.28 -22.52 5.14
C TYR A 53 -5.85 -23.97 5.42
N LEU A 54 -6.81 -24.89 5.58
CA LEU A 54 -6.52 -26.30 5.79
C LEU A 54 -5.85 -26.93 4.57
N GLU A 55 -6.29 -26.62 3.35
CA GLU A 55 -5.66 -27.08 2.11
C GLU A 55 -4.17 -26.70 2.08
N TYR A 56 -3.84 -25.43 2.29
CA TYR A 56 -2.46 -24.95 2.26
C TYR A 56 -1.62 -25.49 3.42
N SER A 57 -2.18 -25.52 4.62
CA SER A 57 -1.47 -26.01 5.80
C SER A 57 -1.22 -27.51 5.73
N SER A 58 -2.08 -28.28 5.05
CA SER A 58 -1.89 -29.72 4.85
C SER A 58 -0.64 -30.03 4.04
N VAL A 59 -0.30 -29.20 3.04
CA VAL A 59 0.92 -29.35 2.23
C VAL A 59 2.16 -29.22 3.11
N LEU A 60 2.16 -28.25 4.03
CA LEU A 60 3.26 -28.06 4.97
C LEU A 60 3.34 -29.22 5.98
N ALA A 61 2.20 -29.65 6.53
CA ALA A 61 2.17 -30.77 7.47
C ALA A 61 2.69 -32.06 6.83
N GLN A 62 2.32 -32.35 5.58
CA GLN A 62 2.85 -33.49 4.82
C GLN A 62 4.35 -33.35 4.58
N THR A 63 4.81 -32.16 4.15
CA THR A 63 6.23 -31.88 3.86
C THR A 63 7.12 -32.12 5.09
N TYR A 64 6.66 -31.71 6.27
CA TYR A 64 7.41 -31.80 7.52
C TYR A 64 6.99 -32.99 8.40
N LYS A 65 6.11 -33.89 7.93
CA LYS A 65 5.56 -35.03 8.68
C LYS A 65 4.98 -34.64 10.05
N LEU A 66 4.27 -33.52 10.10
CA LEU A 66 3.63 -33.01 11.31
C LEU A 66 2.23 -33.61 11.46
N ASP A 67 1.83 -33.86 12.70
CA ASP A 67 0.44 -34.20 13.03
C ASP A 67 -0.47 -33.01 12.71
N PHE A 68 -1.44 -33.24 11.83
CA PHE A 68 -2.37 -32.23 11.33
C PHE A 68 -3.77 -32.33 11.93
N ASP A 69 -4.09 -33.44 12.62
CA ASP A 69 -5.46 -33.71 13.09
C ASP A 69 -5.91 -32.68 14.12
N LYS A 70 -4.99 -32.28 15.00
CA LYS A 70 -5.22 -31.22 15.98
C LYS A 70 -5.53 -29.86 15.33
N THR A 71 -4.92 -29.56 14.18
CA THR A 71 -5.20 -28.32 13.44
C THR A 71 -6.59 -28.36 12.82
N ILE A 72 -6.99 -29.50 12.26
CA ILE A 72 -8.35 -29.70 11.72
C ILE A 72 -9.39 -29.51 12.84
N GLU A 73 -9.18 -30.13 14.00
CA GLU A 73 -10.07 -29.99 15.15
C GLU A 73 -10.16 -28.54 15.64
N ASN A 74 -9.02 -27.86 15.78
CA ASN A 74 -8.97 -26.47 16.19
C ASN A 74 -9.69 -25.53 15.21
N VAL A 75 -9.53 -25.76 13.90
CA VAL A 75 -10.21 -24.96 12.87
C VAL A 75 -11.72 -25.17 12.94
N LYS A 76 -12.18 -26.41 13.09
CA LYS A 76 -13.61 -26.72 13.25
C LYS A 76 -14.18 -26.07 14.52
N LYS A 77 -13.46 -26.19 15.64
CA LYS A 77 -13.86 -25.56 16.90
C LYS A 77 -13.90 -24.04 16.79
N PHE A 78 -12.95 -23.44 16.08
CA PHE A 78 -12.94 -22.00 15.82
C PHE A 78 -14.15 -21.57 15.00
N GLU A 79 -14.47 -22.29 13.91
CA GLU A 79 -15.64 -22.05 13.07
C GLU A 79 -16.95 -22.09 13.90
N GLU A 80 -17.11 -23.11 14.74
CA GLU A 80 -18.33 -23.33 15.54
C GLU A 80 -18.47 -22.38 16.74
N THR A 81 -17.37 -21.81 17.25
CA THR A 81 -17.38 -21.00 18.49
C THR A 81 -17.29 -19.50 18.22
N ILE A 82 -16.07 -18.96 18.15
CA ILE A 82 -15.81 -17.51 18.10
C ILE A 82 -15.66 -16.99 16.67
N GLY A 83 -15.35 -17.86 15.70
CA GLY A 83 -15.07 -17.48 14.33
C GLY A 83 -16.22 -16.73 13.67
N THR A 84 -17.46 -17.18 13.85
CA THR A 84 -18.65 -16.50 13.31
C THR A 84 -18.84 -15.09 13.89
N LYS A 85 -18.62 -14.92 15.20
CA LYS A 85 -18.69 -13.61 15.88
C LYS A 85 -17.61 -12.66 15.37
N LEU A 86 -16.39 -13.16 15.16
CA LEU A 86 -15.28 -12.37 14.59
C LEU A 86 -15.54 -12.00 13.13
N GLN A 87 -16.06 -12.93 12.33
CA GLN A 87 -16.45 -12.66 10.95
C GLN A 87 -17.54 -11.61 10.84
N GLN A 88 -18.51 -11.60 11.77
CA GLN A 88 -19.53 -10.55 11.84
C GLN A 88 -18.92 -9.19 12.16
N LYS A 89 -18.03 -9.11 13.16
CA LYS A 89 -17.29 -7.88 13.47
C LYS A 89 -16.45 -7.41 12.28
N LEU A 90 -15.82 -8.32 11.55
CA LEU A 90 -15.06 -7.99 10.34
C LEU A 90 -15.96 -7.38 9.26
N LYS A 91 -17.17 -7.93 9.06
CA LYS A 91 -18.18 -7.35 8.16
C LYS A 91 -18.60 -5.94 8.58
N GLU A 92 -18.75 -5.70 9.89
CA GLU A 92 -19.05 -4.36 10.41
C GLU A 92 -17.91 -3.36 10.16
N ILE A 93 -16.64 -3.80 10.27
CA ILE A 93 -15.46 -2.97 9.96
C ILE A 93 -15.40 -2.65 8.47
N ALA A 94 -15.53 -3.67 7.61
CA ALA A 94 -15.52 -3.48 6.15
C ALA A 94 -16.68 -2.64 5.62
N PHE A 95 -17.83 -2.64 6.29
CA PHE A 95 -18.90 -1.72 5.94
C PHE A 95 -18.47 -0.26 6.17
N LYS A 96 -17.84 0.01 7.31
CA LYS A 96 -17.44 1.37 7.74
C LYS A 96 -16.20 1.89 7.01
N GLU A 97 -15.28 1.02 6.63
CA GLU A 97 -13.98 1.39 6.07
C GLU A 97 -13.92 1.21 4.56
N ASP A 98 -13.16 2.03 3.86
CA ASP A 98 -13.00 1.90 2.40
C ASP A 98 -12.05 0.77 2.02
N ASN A 99 -11.08 0.46 2.90
CA ASN A 99 -10.23 -0.71 2.79
C ASN A 99 -9.90 -1.25 4.19
N TRP A 100 -10.68 -2.25 4.61
CA TRP A 100 -10.54 -2.92 5.91
C TRP A 100 -9.23 -3.69 6.07
N GLU A 101 -8.57 -4.07 4.98
CA GLU A 101 -7.27 -4.72 5.04
C GLU A 101 -6.17 -3.71 5.38
N THR A 102 -6.21 -2.48 4.87
CA THR A 102 -5.10 -1.51 5.05
C THR A 102 -4.86 -1.10 6.49
N LYS A 103 -5.88 -0.95 7.33
CA LYS A 103 -5.64 -0.58 8.74
C LYS A 103 -4.87 -1.66 9.52
N GLU A 104 -5.04 -2.92 9.13
CA GLU A 104 -4.38 -4.07 9.75
C GLU A 104 -3.05 -4.43 9.05
N ARG A 105 -2.93 -4.08 7.76
CA ARG A 105 -1.79 -4.45 6.90
C ARG A 105 -0.73 -3.36 6.72
N VAL A 106 -0.99 -2.09 7.08
CA VAL A 106 0.06 -1.04 7.01
C VAL A 106 1.11 -1.35 8.08
N PRO A 107 2.35 -1.71 7.68
CA PRO A 107 3.41 -2.02 8.63
C PRO A 107 3.74 -0.77 9.45
N LEU A 108 3.97 -0.96 10.75
CA LEU A 108 4.45 0.07 11.69
C LEU A 108 5.67 0.83 11.12
N GLU A 109 6.45 0.18 10.26
CA GLU A 109 7.60 0.71 9.52
C GLU A 109 7.28 1.98 8.72
N THR A 110 6.10 2.10 8.10
CA THR A 110 5.79 3.28 7.26
C THR A 110 5.56 4.56 8.07
N LYS A 111 5.02 4.43 9.29
CA LYS A 111 4.86 5.55 10.23
C LYS A 111 6.16 5.84 10.99
N ASN A 112 7.00 4.82 11.17
CA ASN A 112 8.29 4.93 11.84
C ASN A 112 9.42 5.42 10.93
N TYR A 113 9.39 5.16 9.62
CA TYR A 113 10.53 5.50 8.75
C TYR A 113 10.73 7.01 8.63
N ALA A 114 9.64 7.78 8.45
CA ALA A 114 9.73 9.24 8.46
C ALA A 114 10.21 9.75 9.83
N ALA A 115 9.71 9.19 10.93
CA ALA A 115 10.14 9.55 12.28
C ALA A 115 11.62 9.18 12.55
N LEU A 116 12.09 8.04 12.06
CA LEU A 116 13.48 7.57 12.16
C LEU A 116 14.41 8.39 11.27
N LEU A 117 13.95 8.78 10.09
CA LEU A 117 14.69 9.67 9.18
C LEU A 117 14.83 11.05 9.81
N ILE A 118 13.73 11.64 10.30
CA ILE A 118 13.75 12.92 11.02
C ILE A 118 14.65 12.84 12.25
N LYS A 119 14.54 11.78 13.05
CA LYS A 119 15.42 11.55 14.19
C LYS A 119 16.89 11.42 13.77
N GLY A 120 17.18 10.64 12.74
CA GLY A 120 18.53 10.48 12.21
C GLY A 120 19.14 11.80 11.72
N PHE A 121 18.33 12.68 11.12
CA PHE A 121 18.76 14.04 10.77
C PHE A 121 19.05 14.90 12.00
N LEU A 122 18.22 14.84 13.03
CA LEU A 122 18.44 15.58 14.29
C LEU A 122 19.70 15.09 15.02
N ASP A 123 19.87 13.77 15.16
CA ASP A 123 21.05 13.15 15.76
C ASP A 123 22.33 13.49 14.97
N PHE A 124 22.25 13.54 13.64
CA PHE A 124 23.39 13.93 12.78
C PHE A 124 23.74 15.40 12.98
N ARG A 125 22.75 16.29 13.02
CA ARG A 125 22.96 17.71 13.25
C ARG A 125 23.64 17.98 14.60
N GLU A 126 23.19 17.32 15.67
CA GLU A 126 23.81 17.44 16.99
C GLU A 126 25.29 17.07 16.96
N LYS A 127 25.66 16.01 16.22
CA LYS A 127 27.06 15.61 16.05
C LYS A 127 27.88 16.59 15.22
N VAL A 128 27.28 17.22 14.19
CA VAL A 128 27.94 18.28 13.40
C VAL A 128 28.22 19.49 14.28
N GLU A 129 27.22 19.95 15.03
CA GLU A 129 27.35 21.08 15.97
C GLU A 129 28.36 20.78 17.09
N GLY A 130 28.37 19.56 17.60
CA GLY A 130 29.33 19.05 18.59
C GLY A 130 30.74 18.78 18.05
N LYS A 131 30.97 18.90 16.73
CA LYS A 131 32.22 18.51 16.05
C LYS A 131 32.65 17.07 16.31
N GLU A 132 31.69 16.18 16.48
CA GLU A 132 31.89 14.74 16.75
C GLU A 132 31.94 13.90 15.46
N ILE A 133 31.77 14.54 14.30
CA ILE A 133 31.89 13.86 13.00
C ILE A 133 33.37 13.63 12.63
N PRO A 134 33.73 12.43 12.10
CA PRO A 134 35.08 12.18 11.62
C PRO A 134 35.47 13.11 10.46
N LEU A 135 36.74 13.49 10.40
CA LEU A 135 37.29 14.23 9.27
C LEU A 135 37.20 13.38 8.00
N GLU A 136 36.54 13.89 6.97
CA GLU A 136 36.49 13.20 5.69
C GLU A 136 37.86 13.20 5.02
N THR A 137 38.21 12.07 4.42
CA THR A 137 39.45 11.94 3.66
C THR A 137 39.16 11.28 2.33
N VAL A 138 39.88 11.69 1.28
CA VAL A 138 39.77 11.10 -0.06
C VAL A 138 41.09 10.41 -0.36
N PRO A 139 41.08 9.18 -0.91
CA PRO A 139 42.30 8.53 -1.36
C PRO A 139 42.91 9.34 -2.52
N ASP A 140 44.14 9.81 -2.33
CA ASP A 140 44.86 10.55 -3.37
C ASP A 140 45.54 9.56 -4.33
N ARG A 141 45.15 9.63 -5.61
CA ARG A 141 45.74 8.83 -6.68
C ARG A 141 47.11 9.33 -7.12
N PHE A 142 47.51 10.53 -6.72
CA PHE A 142 48.78 11.16 -7.07
C PHE A 142 49.83 11.04 -5.98
N ILE A 143 49.42 10.85 -4.72
CA ILE A 143 50.33 10.65 -3.58
C ILE A 143 50.25 9.20 -3.09
N GLY A 144 50.58 8.26 -3.99
CA GLY A 144 50.91 6.87 -3.62
C GLY A 144 49.89 6.14 -2.74
N GLY A 145 48.60 6.45 -2.83
CA GLY A 145 47.54 5.80 -2.05
C GLY A 145 47.37 6.32 -0.62
N LYS A 146 47.95 7.47 -0.26
CA LYS A 146 47.65 8.13 1.03
C LYS A 146 46.36 8.96 0.92
N SER A 147 45.53 8.95 1.96
CA SER A 147 44.31 9.76 2.01
C SER A 147 44.61 11.20 2.41
N VAL A 148 43.96 12.16 1.75
CA VAL A 148 44.08 13.60 2.03
C VAL A 148 42.80 14.09 2.69
N PRO A 149 42.87 14.91 3.76
CA PRO A 149 41.69 15.44 4.43
C PRO A 149 40.94 16.47 3.58
N MET A 150 39.62 16.47 3.71
CA MET A 150 38.71 17.38 3.04
C MET A 150 38.31 18.54 3.94
N CYS A 151 37.93 19.66 3.32
CA CYS A 151 37.33 20.78 4.03
C CYS A 151 35.93 20.40 4.53
N MET A 152 35.67 20.65 5.82
CA MET A 152 34.39 20.33 6.47
C MET A 152 33.46 21.56 6.61
N ASP A 153 33.85 22.74 6.12
CA ASP A 153 33.10 24.00 6.32
C ASP A 153 31.70 24.00 5.71
N GLN A 154 31.43 23.09 4.76
CA GLN A 154 30.10 22.91 4.19
C GLN A 154 29.10 22.33 5.20
N TYR A 155 29.58 21.49 6.14
CA TYR A 155 28.72 20.88 7.17
C TYR A 155 28.17 21.90 8.17
N GLY A 156 28.91 22.99 8.44
CA GLY A 156 28.46 24.06 9.33
C GLY A 156 27.33 24.93 8.77
N LYS A 157 26.84 24.64 7.55
CA LYS A 157 25.76 25.37 6.88
C LYS A 157 24.47 24.54 6.72
N LEU A 158 24.49 23.28 7.17
CA LEU A 158 23.31 22.40 7.24
C LEU A 158 22.42 22.78 8.42
#